data_AF-C6XKV0-F1
#
_entry.id   AF-C6XKV0-F1
#
_cell.length_a   1.000
_cell.length_b   1.000
_cell.length_c   1.000
_cell.angle_alpha   90.00
_cell.angle_beta   90.00
_cell.angle_gamma   90.00
#
_symmetry.space_group_name_H-M   'P 1'
#
loop_
_entity.id
_entity.type
_entity.pdbx_description
1 polymer ?
#
loop_
_entity_poly.entity_id
_entity_poly.type
_entity_poly.pdbx_seq_one_letter_code
_entity_poly.pdbx_strand_id
1 'polypeptide(L)'
;MKITHSLIPVILCTLGLSACTSTDKTTPQFTEFDPADPRIGKEVKRVCRGTGVDGFGETTRNTVVVSTSVNQQHILKVASGCFNLKNAQSIAMDQFSSCLTRGDSLIAYESIFGPNQNERHPIKCRITNIYEYDKDAIKNLDSEATEPETDNGN
;
A
#
# COMPACT_ATOMS: atom_id res chain seq x y z
N MET A 1 3.93 66.98 -24.36
CA MET A 1 2.52 66.97 -24.82
C MET A 1 2.43 66.26 -26.17
N LYS A 2 2.05 64.97 -26.18
CA LYS A 2 1.28 64.23 -27.19
C LYS A 2 1.32 62.75 -26.80
N ILE A 3 0.27 62.32 -26.10
CA ILE A 3 0.02 60.97 -25.63
C ILE A 3 -0.78 60.28 -26.73
N THR A 4 -0.17 59.37 -27.48
CA THR A 4 -0.87 58.55 -28.48
C THR A 4 -1.45 57.33 -27.79
N HIS A 5 -2.78 57.34 -27.67
CA HIS A 5 -3.60 56.19 -27.32
C HIS A 5 -3.53 55.15 -28.44
N SER A 6 -3.27 53.89 -28.08
CA SER A 6 -3.67 52.75 -28.90
C SER A 6 -4.46 51.79 -28.01
N LEU A 7 -5.76 51.75 -28.27
CA LEU A 7 -6.74 50.85 -27.67
C LEU A 7 -6.56 49.47 -28.31
N ILE A 8 -6.28 48.45 -27.48
CA ILE A 8 -6.39 47.04 -27.86
C ILE A 8 -7.27 46.35 -26.79
N PRO A 9 -8.49 45.93 -27.13
CA PRO A 9 -9.32 45.14 -26.23
C PRO A 9 -8.99 43.65 -26.45
N VAL A 10 -8.29 43.01 -25.52
CA VAL A 10 -8.12 41.54 -25.54
C VAL A 10 -8.70 40.95 -24.27
N ILE A 11 -9.99 40.67 -24.41
CA ILE A 11 -10.71 39.46 -24.02
C ILE A 11 -10.03 38.63 -22.92
N LEU A 12 -10.64 38.74 -21.75
CA LEU A 12 -10.60 37.88 -20.59
C LEU A 12 -10.80 36.39 -20.98
N CYS A 13 -9.73 35.60 -20.96
CA CYS A 13 -9.79 34.14 -21.03
C CYS A 13 -9.48 33.59 -19.63
N THR A 14 -10.52 33.50 -18.80
CA THR A 14 -10.50 32.75 -17.54
C THR A 14 -10.29 31.27 -17.84
N LEU A 15 -9.03 30.83 -17.74
CA LEU A 15 -8.66 29.43 -17.70
C LEU A 15 -9.15 28.84 -16.37
N GLY A 16 -10.34 28.25 -16.40
CA GLY A 16 -10.85 27.41 -15.31
C GLY A 16 -10.02 26.14 -15.23
N LEU A 17 -9.03 26.12 -14.33
CA LEU A 17 -8.41 24.88 -13.87
C LEU A 17 -9.47 24.11 -13.08
N SER A 18 -10.15 23.17 -13.75
CA SER A 18 -10.94 22.16 -13.05
C SER A 18 -9.97 21.27 -12.28
N ALA A 19 -9.73 21.60 -11.01
CA ALA A 19 -9.06 20.69 -10.10
C ALA A 19 -9.98 19.48 -9.91
N CYS A 20 -9.60 18.34 -10.47
CA CYS A 20 -10.13 17.05 -10.04
C CYS A 20 -9.72 16.89 -8.58
N THR A 21 -10.59 17.29 -7.65
CA THR A 21 -10.49 16.89 -6.25
C THR A 21 -10.87 15.41 -6.20
N SER A 22 -9.92 14.54 -6.51
CA SER A 22 -10.02 13.14 -6.10
C SER A 22 -9.96 13.15 -4.59
N THR A 23 -11.14 13.20 -3.95
CA THR A 23 -11.29 12.90 -2.54
C THR A 23 -10.94 11.43 -2.39
N ASP A 24 -9.65 11.15 -2.19
CA ASP A 24 -9.20 9.88 -1.66
C ASP A 24 -9.92 9.71 -0.33
N LYS A 25 -10.93 8.82 -0.29
CA LYS A 25 -11.54 8.42 0.97
C LYS A 25 -10.42 7.84 1.81
N THR A 26 -9.95 8.62 2.79
CA THR A 26 -8.89 8.30 3.74
C THR A 26 -9.21 6.94 4.35
N THR A 27 -8.69 5.89 3.72
CA THR A 27 -8.76 4.54 4.26
C THR A 27 -7.74 4.53 5.38
N PRO A 28 -8.12 4.12 6.61
CA PRO A 28 -7.21 4.14 7.74
C PRO A 28 -5.96 3.34 7.40
N GLN A 29 -4.79 3.97 7.53
CA GLN A 29 -3.50 3.33 7.22
C GLN A 29 -3.28 2.14 8.15
N PHE A 30 -2.81 1.01 7.62
CA PHE A 30 -2.35 -0.14 8.39
C PHE A 30 -1.04 0.21 9.08
N THR A 31 -1.14 0.54 10.37
CA THR A 31 -0.02 1.06 11.17
C THR A 31 0.62 0.01 12.07
N GLU A 32 -0.12 -1.03 12.44
CA GLU A 32 0.32 -2.15 13.28
C GLU A 32 -0.40 -3.43 12.86
N PHE A 33 0.26 -4.58 13.03
CA PHE A 33 -0.37 -5.88 12.79
C PHE A 33 -1.23 -6.28 13.98
N ASP A 34 -2.54 -6.26 13.80
CA ASP A 34 -3.52 -6.81 14.75
C ASP A 34 -4.25 -7.99 14.10
N PRO A 35 -4.15 -9.23 14.61
CA PRO A 35 -4.88 -10.37 14.07
C PRO A 35 -6.41 -10.21 14.12
N ALA A 36 -6.95 -9.27 14.89
CA ALA A 36 -8.37 -8.94 14.92
C ALA A 36 -8.78 -7.94 13.81
N ASP A 37 -7.83 -7.40 13.04
CA ASP A 37 -8.13 -6.47 11.96
C ASP A 37 -8.88 -7.19 10.81
N PRO A 38 -10.08 -6.74 10.42
CA PRO A 38 -10.90 -7.39 9.41
C PRO A 38 -10.26 -7.40 8.01
N ARG A 39 -9.24 -6.57 7.77
CA ARG A 39 -8.47 -6.56 6.52
C ARG A 39 -7.51 -7.75 6.40
N ILE A 40 -7.20 -8.41 7.51
CA ILE A 40 -6.29 -9.56 7.55
C ILE A 40 -7.10 -10.83 7.34
N GLY A 41 -6.84 -11.48 6.20
CA GLY A 41 -7.46 -12.74 5.84
C GLY A 41 -6.72 -13.97 6.41
N LYS A 42 -6.97 -15.11 5.76
CA LYS A 42 -6.37 -16.39 6.17
C LYS A 42 -4.85 -16.39 5.98
N GLU A 43 -4.19 -17.18 6.82
CA GLU A 43 -2.77 -17.47 6.65
C GLU A 43 -2.54 -18.39 5.44
N VAL A 44 -1.66 -17.99 4.53
CA VAL A 44 -1.28 -18.77 3.36
C VAL A 44 0.14 -19.34 3.52
N LYS A 45 0.42 -20.42 2.80
CA LYS A 45 1.71 -21.12 2.87
C LYS A 45 2.77 -20.46 2.00
N ARG A 46 2.36 -19.89 0.87
CA ARG A 46 3.23 -19.33 -0.17
C ARG A 46 2.46 -18.34 -1.02
N VAL A 47 3.20 -17.40 -1.57
CA VAL A 47 2.73 -16.40 -2.52
C VAL A 47 3.59 -16.55 -3.76
N CYS A 48 2.97 -16.99 -4.84
CA CYS A 48 3.65 -17.17 -6.12
C CYS A 48 3.32 -15.97 -7.01
N ARG A 49 4.31 -15.22 -7.47
CA ARG A 49 4.10 -14.29 -8.58
C ARG A 49 4.56 -15.00 -9.84
N GLY A 50 3.75 -14.94 -10.89
CA GLY A 50 4.21 -15.31 -12.23
C GLY A 50 5.41 -14.45 -12.68
N THR A 51 5.67 -13.33 -12.01
CA THR A 51 6.68 -12.33 -12.36
C THR A 51 7.59 -11.79 -11.19
N GLY A 52 7.44 -12.07 -9.87
CA GLY A 52 8.10 -11.36 -8.67
C GLY A 52 7.25 -10.64 -7.54
N VAL A 53 7.47 -9.39 -7.09
CA VAL A 53 6.52 -8.58 -6.24
C VAL A 53 6.32 -7.19 -6.87
N ASP A 54 5.07 -6.78 -7.18
CA ASP A 54 4.77 -5.62 -8.05
C ASP A 54 5.03 -4.30 -7.35
N GLY A 55 4.93 -4.33 -6.03
CA GLY A 55 5.28 -3.25 -5.16
C GLY A 55 5.01 -3.65 -3.72
N PHE A 56 5.42 -2.79 -2.82
CA PHE A 56 5.00 -2.85 -1.42
C PHE A 56 4.29 -1.55 -1.08
N GLY A 57 3.36 -1.64 -0.13
CA GLY A 57 2.60 -0.51 0.35
C GLY A 57 2.89 -0.27 1.81
N GLU A 58 1.87 -0.48 2.64
CA GLU A 58 1.89 -0.16 4.06
C GLU A 58 2.91 -1.05 4.81
N THR A 59 3.80 -0.40 5.56
CA THR A 59 4.83 -1.05 6.38
C THR A 59 4.64 -0.70 7.86
N THR A 60 4.86 -1.69 8.71
CA THR A 60 4.82 -1.52 10.18
C THR A 60 6.21 -1.82 10.75
N ARG A 61 6.30 -2.08 12.05
CA ARG A 61 7.54 -2.55 12.66
C ARG A 61 8.02 -3.89 12.08
N ASN A 62 7.11 -4.84 11.91
CA ASN A 62 7.43 -6.24 11.58
C ASN A 62 6.55 -6.83 10.46
N THR A 63 5.77 -6.00 9.78
CA THR A 63 4.98 -6.44 8.63
C THR A 63 5.10 -5.50 7.45
N VAL A 64 4.91 -6.05 6.26
CA VAL A 64 4.80 -5.28 5.02
C VAL A 64 3.67 -5.85 4.17
N VAL A 65 2.84 -4.96 3.63
CA VAL A 65 1.86 -5.30 2.62
C VAL A 65 2.55 -5.33 1.26
N VAL A 66 2.47 -6.45 0.56
CA VAL A 66 3.03 -6.64 -0.77
C VAL A 66 1.92 -6.88 -1.78
N SER A 67 2.05 -6.23 -2.93
CA SER A 67 1.17 -6.43 -4.08
C SER A 67 1.77 -7.49 -5.00
N THR A 68 0.97 -8.49 -5.32
CA THR A 68 1.38 -9.65 -6.15
C THR A 68 0.70 -9.63 -7.52
N SER A 69 -0.40 -8.89 -7.60
CA SER A 69 -1.15 -8.56 -8.80
C SER A 69 -2.00 -7.32 -8.50
N VAL A 70 -2.65 -6.75 -9.51
CA VAL A 70 -3.51 -5.56 -9.40
C VAL A 70 -4.59 -5.68 -8.33
N ASN A 71 -5.09 -6.90 -8.08
CA ASN A 71 -6.18 -7.19 -7.14
C ASN A 71 -5.77 -8.12 -5.99
N GLN A 72 -4.48 -8.43 -5.85
CA GLN A 72 -4.02 -9.41 -4.86
C GLN A 72 -2.90 -8.84 -4.01
N GLN A 73 -3.23 -8.60 -2.75
CA GLN A 73 -2.32 -8.10 -1.73
C GLN A 73 -2.16 -9.12 -0.61
N HIS A 74 -0.97 -9.16 -0.03
CA HIS A 74 -0.63 -10.06 1.06
C HIS A 74 0.18 -9.33 2.12
N ILE A 75 -0.04 -9.67 3.39
CA ILE A 75 0.82 -9.23 4.48
C ILE A 75 1.92 -10.25 4.70
N LEU A 76 3.17 -9.80 4.65
CA LEU A 76 4.33 -10.57 5.07
C LEU A 76 4.70 -10.17 6.47
N LYS A 77 4.74 -11.15 7.39
CA LYS A 77 5.23 -10.97 8.75
C LYS A 77 6.66 -11.45 8.84
N VAL A 78 7.52 -10.63 9.43
CA VAL A 78 8.92 -10.96 9.67
C VAL A 78 9.21 -11.25 11.13
N ALA A 79 10.33 -11.93 11.38
CA ALA A 79 10.80 -12.21 12.73
C ALA A 79 10.99 -10.90 13.53
N SER A 80 10.62 -10.93 14.81
CA SER A 80 10.63 -9.79 15.74
C SER A 80 12.01 -9.15 15.99
N GLY A 81 13.09 -9.79 15.53
CA GLY A 81 14.46 -9.27 15.55
C GLY A 81 14.82 -8.39 14.35
N CYS A 82 13.94 -8.23 13.35
CA CYS A 82 14.20 -7.32 12.25
C CYS A 82 13.87 -5.88 12.62
N PHE A 83 14.81 -4.95 12.36
CA PHE A 83 14.62 -3.55 12.70
C PHE A 83 13.74 -2.85 11.67
N ASN A 84 12.72 -2.15 12.18
CA ASN A 84 11.71 -1.29 11.54
C ASN A 84 11.64 -1.28 10.00
N LEU A 85 10.73 -2.09 9.45
CA LEU A 85 10.27 -1.92 8.06
C LEU A 85 9.55 -0.58 7.83
N LYS A 86 9.15 0.11 8.89
CA LYS A 86 8.48 1.41 8.88
C LYS A 86 9.21 2.48 8.05
N ASN A 87 10.54 2.46 8.03
CA ASN A 87 11.35 3.44 7.29
C ASN A 87 11.84 2.91 5.94
N ALA A 88 11.41 1.71 5.52
CA ALA A 88 11.84 1.12 4.27
C ALA A 88 11.31 1.96 3.10
N GLN A 89 12.24 2.48 2.29
CA GLN A 89 11.95 3.18 1.04
C GLN A 89 12.08 2.25 -0.17
N SER A 90 12.77 1.13 -0.02
CA SER A 90 12.85 0.06 -1.02
C SER A 90 12.97 -1.31 -0.35
N ILE A 91 12.43 -2.34 -0.99
CA ILE A 91 12.46 -3.73 -0.48
C ILE A 91 12.86 -4.66 -1.62
N ALA A 92 13.91 -5.44 -1.39
CA ALA A 92 14.28 -6.57 -2.23
C ALA A 92 13.88 -7.89 -1.57
N MET A 93 13.60 -8.89 -2.39
CA MET A 93 13.26 -10.24 -1.93
C MET A 93 14.40 -11.21 -2.22
N ASP A 94 14.85 -11.89 -1.17
CA ASP A 94 15.83 -12.95 -1.20
C ASP A 94 15.09 -14.28 -1.05
N GLN A 95 14.51 -14.71 -2.17
CA GLN A 95 13.68 -15.92 -2.28
C GLN A 95 14.43 -16.98 -3.08
N PHE A 96 14.34 -18.23 -2.63
CA PHE A 96 15.03 -19.34 -3.31
C PHE A 96 14.28 -19.83 -4.56
N SER A 97 12.99 -19.49 -4.70
CA SER A 97 12.13 -20.01 -5.76
C SER A 97 11.30 -18.89 -6.43
N SER A 98 10.48 -19.26 -7.42
CA SER A 98 9.51 -18.35 -8.04
C SER A 98 8.36 -17.95 -7.12
N CYS A 99 8.20 -18.64 -5.98
CA CYS A 99 7.26 -18.30 -4.94
C CYS A 99 7.97 -17.84 -3.68
N LEU A 100 7.41 -16.81 -3.06
CA LEU A 100 7.79 -16.37 -1.74
C LEU A 100 7.11 -17.26 -0.68
N THR A 101 7.90 -17.75 0.26
CA THR A 101 7.49 -18.72 1.27
C THR A 101 7.99 -18.32 2.64
N ARG A 102 7.54 -19.04 3.66
CA ARG A 102 8.11 -18.89 5.02
C ARG A 102 9.56 -19.37 5.00
N GLY A 103 10.44 -18.59 5.63
CA GLY A 103 11.87 -18.87 5.65
C GLY A 103 12.69 -18.07 4.64
N ASP A 104 12.06 -17.60 3.54
CA ASP A 104 12.66 -16.61 2.66
C ASP A 104 12.90 -15.30 3.40
N SER A 105 13.77 -14.44 2.85
CA SER A 105 14.13 -13.19 3.49
C SER A 105 13.76 -12.00 2.64
N LEU A 106 13.36 -10.92 3.30
CA LEU A 106 13.23 -9.61 2.69
C LEU A 106 14.37 -8.71 3.15
N ILE A 107 14.82 -7.84 2.27
CA ILE A 107 15.95 -6.95 2.46
C ILE A 107 15.41 -5.53 2.30
N ALA A 108 15.31 -4.81 3.40
CA ALA A 108 14.82 -3.44 3.41
C ALA A 108 15.98 -2.44 3.27
N TYR A 109 15.74 -1.37 2.52
CA TYR A 109 16.63 -0.24 2.33
C TYR A 109 15.91 1.05 2.72
N GLU A 110 16.64 1.97 3.33
CA GLU A 110 16.19 3.32 3.66
C GLU A 110 16.39 4.28 2.48
N SER A 111 16.83 3.79 1.32
CA SER A 111 17.04 4.55 0.08
C SER A 111 16.14 4.03 -1.04
N ILE A 112 15.52 4.96 -1.78
CA ILE A 112 14.67 4.66 -2.95
C ILE A 112 15.49 3.95 -4.05
N PHE A 113 16.78 4.27 -4.16
CA PHE A 113 17.68 3.73 -5.19
C PHE A 113 18.32 2.38 -4.79
N GLY A 114 17.91 1.79 -3.67
CA GLY A 114 18.52 0.57 -3.13
C GLY A 114 19.82 0.84 -2.35
N PRO A 115 20.71 -0.16 -2.21
CA PRO A 115 21.84 -0.12 -1.29
C PRO A 115 22.74 1.10 -1.53
N ASN A 116 22.86 1.97 -0.54
CA ASN A 116 23.82 3.07 -0.57
C ASN A 116 25.18 2.60 -0.02
N GLN A 117 26.29 3.08 -0.56
CA GLN A 117 27.65 2.74 -0.10
C GLN A 117 27.90 3.15 1.37
N ASN A 118 27.10 4.08 1.89
CA ASN A 118 27.14 4.54 3.28
C ASN A 118 26.07 3.88 4.17
N GLU A 119 25.24 2.99 3.63
CA GLU A 119 24.16 2.35 4.37
C GLU A 119 24.72 1.23 5.25
N ARG A 120 24.35 1.23 6.54
CA ARG A 120 24.63 0.13 7.45
C ARG A 120 24.00 -1.12 6.84
N HIS A 121 24.80 -2.17 6.59
CA HIS A 121 24.43 -3.41 5.89
C HIS A 121 22.93 -3.71 5.95
N PRO A 122 22.27 -3.89 4.79
CA PRO A 122 20.83 -4.03 4.75
C PRO A 122 20.40 -5.27 5.54
N ILE A 123 19.40 -5.10 6.40
CA ILE A 123 19.00 -6.14 7.35
C ILE A 123 18.17 -7.19 6.60
N LYS A 124 18.63 -8.44 6.61
CA LYS A 124 17.86 -9.57 6.09
C LYS A 124 16.81 -9.99 7.13
N CYS A 125 15.55 -9.74 6.82
CA CYS A 125 14.40 -10.11 7.64
C CYS A 125 13.80 -11.42 7.16
N ARG A 126 13.89 -12.49 7.97
CA ARG A 126 13.22 -13.75 7.64
C ARG A 126 11.70 -13.60 7.77
N ILE A 127 10.98 -14.08 6.75
CA ILE A 127 9.52 -14.17 6.73
C ILE A 127 9.09 -15.34 7.61
N THR A 128 8.20 -15.07 8.57
CA THR A 128 7.64 -16.08 9.46
C THR A 128 6.26 -16.53 9.01
N ASN A 129 5.41 -15.60 8.57
CA ASN A 129 4.03 -15.87 8.19
C ASN A 129 3.61 -15.00 7.01
N ILE A 130 2.59 -15.45 6.29
CA ILE A 130 2.02 -14.73 5.15
C ILE A 130 0.50 -14.79 5.28
N TYR A 131 -0.17 -13.66 5.16
CA TYR A 131 -1.62 -13.54 5.26
C TYR A 131 -2.19 -12.89 4.00
N GLU A 132 -3.42 -13.22 3.65
CA GLU A 132 -4.19 -12.45 2.66
C GLU A 132 -4.50 -11.05 3.23
N TYR A 133 -4.54 -10.05 2.36
CA TYR A 133 -4.88 -8.68 2.74
C TYR A 133 -5.95 -8.11 1.81
N ASP A 134 -7.02 -7.62 2.41
CA ASP A 134 -8.09 -6.91 1.73
C ASP A 134 -8.24 -5.51 2.32
N LYS A 135 -7.78 -4.50 1.58
CA LYS A 135 -7.84 -3.09 1.99
C LYS A 135 -9.28 -2.58 2.15
N ASP A 136 -10.23 -3.17 1.44
CA ASP A 136 -11.62 -2.71 1.40
C ASP A 136 -12.55 -3.51 2.33
N ALA A 137 -12.02 -4.49 3.07
CA ALA A 137 -12.81 -5.32 4.00
C ALA A 137 -13.68 -4.50 4.97
N ILE A 138 -13.17 -3.37 5.47
CA ILE A 138 -13.92 -2.49 6.38
C ILE A 138 -15.17 -1.90 5.71
N LYS A 139 -15.07 -1.51 4.42
CA LYS A 139 -16.20 -0.93 3.68
C LYS A 139 -17.29 -1.96 3.42
N ASN A 140 -16.91 -3.23 3.26
CA ASN A 140 -17.85 -4.33 3.06
C ASN A 140 -18.65 -4.61 4.35
N LEU A 141 -18.00 -4.53 5.52
CA LEU A 141 -18.68 -4.69 6.82
C LEU A 141 -19.75 -3.62 7.06
N ASP A 142 -19.47 -2.36 6.71
CA ASP A 142 -20.44 -1.27 6.87
C ASP A 142 -21.62 -1.38 5.90
N SER A 143 -21.41 -2.02 4.74
CA SER A 143 -22.43 -2.19 3.69
C SER A 143 -23.41 -3.33 4.02
N GLU A 144 -23.00 -4.31 4.81
CA GLU A 144 -23.82 -5.46 5.20
C GLU A 144 -24.69 -5.19 6.46
N ALA A 145 -24.39 -4.13 7.21
CA ALA A 145 -25.15 -3.74 8.40
C ALA A 145 -26.40 -2.89 8.11
N THR A 146 -26.74 -2.63 6.85
CA THR A 146 -27.93 -1.84 6.44
C THR A 146 -28.83 -2.66 5.49
N GLU A 147 -29.46 -3.70 6.01
CA GLU A 147 -30.75 -4.16 5.48
C GLU A 147 -31.82 -3.81 6.54
N PRO A 148 -32.67 -2.78 6.34
CA PRO A 148 -33.96 -2.77 7.01
C PRO A 148 -34.80 -3.91 6.43
N GLU A 149 -35.12 -4.87 7.29
CA GLU A 149 -36.06 -5.96 7.07
C GLU A 149 -37.34 -5.46 6.37
N THR A 150 -37.72 -6.13 5.29
CA THR A 150 -39.06 -6.05 4.72
C THR A 150 -40.06 -6.70 5.67
N ASP A 151 -40.86 -5.91 6.40
CA ASP A 151 -42.09 -6.42 7.03
C ASP A 151 -43.23 -6.37 6.00
N ASN A 152 -43.52 -7.54 5.43
CA ASN A 152 -44.72 -7.82 4.66
C ASN A 152 -45.71 -8.52 5.61
N GLY A 153 -46.76 -7.82 6.06
CA GLY A 153 -47.72 -8.34 7.04
C GLY A 153 -49.18 -7.95 6.74
N ASN A 154 -49.82 -8.81 5.93
CA ASN A 154 -51.26 -9.14 5.84
C ASN A 154 -52.34 -8.05 6.00
#